data_AF-A0A4Q9QBF5-F1
#
_entry.id   AF-A0A4Q9QBF5-F1
#
_cell.length_a   1.000
_cell.length_b   1.000
_cell.length_c   1.000
_cell.angle_alpha   90.00
_cell.angle_beta   90.00
_cell.angle_gamma   90.00
#
_symmetry.space_group_name_H-M   'P 1'
#
loop_
_entity.id
_entity.type
_entity.pdbx_description
1 polymer ?
#
loop_
_entity_poly.entity_id
_entity_poly.type
_entity_poly.pdbx_seq_one_letter_code
_entity_poly.pdbx_strand_id
1 'polypeptide(L)'
;MATALALHQSRTWLSAAARLPLSRISLTAALVPAFLASPKPFTWAIPSLPSLLELFPPWLLAVPKKKTSHSRKAMRSANKGLKDKQNLVHCQACGSPKLAHNICPKCYRELNMEWKARNRTPEL
;
A
#
# COMPACT_ATOMS: atom_id res chain seq x y z
N MET A 1 33.19 3.92 30.40
CA MET A 1 32.05 4.53 31.12
C MET A 1 31.70 5.84 30.43
N ALA A 2 30.55 5.91 29.75
CA ALA A 2 29.77 7.12 29.47
C ALA A 2 28.63 6.75 28.50
N THR A 3 27.41 6.66 29.03
CA THR A 3 26.18 6.45 28.26
C THR A 3 25.44 7.78 28.14
N ALA A 4 25.25 8.29 26.92
CA ALA A 4 24.41 9.45 26.67
C ALA A 4 23.01 8.97 26.24
N LEU A 5 22.00 9.24 27.08
CA LEU A 5 20.58 8.99 26.79
C LEU A 5 19.97 10.28 26.24
N ALA A 6 19.59 10.29 24.96
CA ALA A 6 18.81 11.35 24.36
C ALA A 6 17.31 11.02 24.46
N LEU A 7 16.58 11.78 25.28
CA LEU A 7 15.12 11.74 25.32
C LEU A 7 14.56 12.60 24.20
N HIS A 8 13.75 12.02 23.32
CA HIS A 8 13.00 12.77 22.31
C HIS A 8 11.56 13.02 22.77
N GLN A 9 11.17 14.28 22.60
CA GLN A 9 10.01 14.96 23.14
C GLN A 9 8.72 14.63 22.36
N SER A 10 7.64 14.34 23.08
CA SER A 10 6.31 14.08 22.52
C SER A 10 5.63 15.38 22.07
N ARG A 11 5.32 15.50 20.78
CA ARG A 11 4.47 16.58 20.22
C ARG A 11 3.00 16.24 20.41
N THR A 12 2.31 16.99 21.26
CA THR A 12 0.85 16.96 21.40
C THR A 12 0.20 17.91 20.39
N TRP A 13 -0.68 17.38 19.54
CA TRP A 13 -1.52 18.18 18.64
C TRP A 13 -2.91 18.31 19.26
N LEU A 14 -3.10 19.39 20.01
CA LEU A 14 -4.37 20.09 20.17
C LEU A 14 -4.27 21.28 19.19
N SER A 15 -5.26 21.76 18.45
CA SER A 15 -6.69 21.89 18.64
C SER A 15 -7.23 22.49 17.33
N ALA A 16 -8.54 22.42 17.07
CA ALA A 16 -9.39 23.60 16.78
C ALA A 16 -10.70 23.14 16.13
N ALA A 17 -11.77 23.16 16.92
CA ALA A 17 -13.13 23.21 16.42
C ALA A 17 -13.41 24.62 15.89
N ALA A 18 -13.78 24.74 14.61
CA ALA A 18 -14.36 25.96 14.07
C ALA A 18 -15.83 25.69 13.77
N ARG A 19 -16.72 26.27 14.59
CA ARG A 19 -18.15 26.39 14.32
C ARG A 19 -18.34 27.57 13.39
N LEU A 20 -19.09 27.41 12.30
CA LEU A 20 -19.56 28.52 11.48
C LEU A 20 -21.10 28.58 11.52
N PRO A 21 -21.69 29.77 11.67
CA PRO A 21 -23.11 29.94 11.96
C PRO A 21 -23.98 29.91 10.71
N LEU A 22 -25.18 29.42 10.96
CA LEU A 22 -26.34 29.30 10.09
C LEU A 22 -26.81 30.67 9.57
N SER A 23 -26.70 30.93 8.26
CA SER A 23 -27.34 32.06 7.59
C SER A 23 -28.67 31.63 6.98
N ARG A 24 -29.76 32.23 7.47
CA ARG A 24 -31.13 32.08 6.98
C ARG A 24 -31.27 32.84 5.66
N ILE A 25 -31.74 32.16 4.62
CA ILE A 25 -32.23 32.81 3.41
C ILE A 25 -33.64 32.26 3.17
N SER A 26 -34.64 33.11 3.44
CA SER A 26 -36.01 32.92 3.00
C SER A 26 -36.22 33.69 1.72
N LEU A 27 -36.66 33.02 0.65
CA LEU A 27 -37.29 33.66 -0.50
C LEU A 27 -38.40 32.76 -1.08
N THR A 28 -39.63 33.22 -0.84
CA THR A 28 -40.74 33.35 -1.79
C THR A 28 -41.11 32.17 -2.71
N ALA A 29 -42.31 31.68 -2.42
CA ALA A 29 -43.33 31.10 -3.29
C ALA A 29 -43.16 31.26 -4.81
N ALA A 30 -43.23 30.13 -5.51
CA ALA A 30 -43.74 30.03 -6.87
C ALA A 30 -44.60 28.77 -6.99
N LEU A 31 -45.85 28.95 -7.43
CA LEU A 31 -46.81 27.91 -7.76
C LEU A 31 -46.30 27.04 -8.90
N VAL A 32 -46.37 25.70 -8.75
CA VAL A 32 -46.50 24.76 -9.87
C VAL A 32 -47.47 23.63 -9.47
N PRO A 33 -48.37 23.18 -10.36
CA PRO A 33 -49.51 22.34 -10.04
C PRO A 33 -49.19 20.84 -10.05
N ALA A 34 -50.01 20.09 -9.30
CA ALA A 34 -50.44 18.72 -9.52
C ALA A 34 -49.42 17.71 -10.11
N PHE A 35 -48.63 17.10 -9.24
CA PHE A 35 -48.26 15.69 -9.40
C PHE A 35 -48.58 14.96 -8.09
N LEU A 36 -49.86 14.61 -7.93
CA LEU A 36 -50.35 13.62 -6.96
C LEU A 36 -49.94 12.21 -7.40
N ALA A 37 -48.64 11.97 -7.54
CA ALA A 37 -48.06 10.64 -7.53
C ALA A 37 -47.17 10.60 -6.29
N SER A 38 -47.74 10.13 -5.18
CA SER A 38 -46.97 9.77 -3.99
C SER A 38 -46.30 8.42 -4.27
N PRO A 39 -45.00 8.35 -4.61
CA PRO A 39 -44.28 7.11 -4.36
C PRO A 39 -44.27 6.94 -2.85
N LYS A 40 -44.84 5.82 -2.40
CA LYS A 40 -44.78 5.36 -1.01
C LYS A 40 -43.38 5.65 -0.47
N PRO A 41 -43.21 6.41 0.64
CA PRO A 41 -41.90 6.63 1.18
C PRO A 41 -41.31 5.25 1.45
N PHE A 42 -40.20 4.97 0.80
CA PHE A 42 -39.37 3.80 1.02
C PHE A 42 -39.00 3.81 2.50
N THR A 43 -39.80 3.13 3.32
CA THR A 43 -39.54 2.96 4.74
C THR A 43 -38.30 2.08 4.82
N TRP A 44 -37.16 2.71 5.06
CA TRP A 44 -35.99 2.05 5.63
C TRP A 44 -36.42 1.48 6.98
N ALA A 45 -37.04 0.31 6.96
CA ALA A 45 -37.12 -0.54 8.14
C ALA A 45 -35.67 -0.85 8.49
N ILE A 46 -35.17 -0.20 9.52
CA ILE A 46 -33.87 -0.52 10.10
C ILE A 46 -34.02 -1.96 10.58
N PRO A 47 -33.38 -2.96 9.93
CA PRO A 47 -33.41 -4.30 10.46
C PRO A 47 -32.83 -4.23 11.87
N SER A 48 -33.52 -4.82 12.84
CA SER A 48 -33.10 -4.94 14.24
C SER A 48 -31.59 -5.06 14.32
N LEU A 49 -30.93 -4.00 14.83
CA LEU A 49 -29.49 -3.85 14.78
C LEU A 49 -28.86 -5.11 15.38
N PRO A 50 -28.06 -5.89 14.63
CA PRO A 50 -27.18 -6.86 15.25
C PRO A 50 -26.29 -6.07 16.22
N SER A 51 -26.03 -6.66 17.39
CA SER A 51 -25.28 -6.04 18.48
C SER A 51 -24.07 -5.26 17.95
N LEU A 52 -23.83 -4.06 18.47
CA LEU A 52 -22.78 -3.12 18.04
C LEU A 52 -21.39 -3.78 17.87
N LEU A 53 -21.15 -4.89 18.59
CA LEU A 53 -19.99 -5.77 18.46
C LEU A 53 -19.80 -6.41 17.06
N GLU A 54 -20.88 -6.75 16.35
CA GLU A 54 -20.82 -7.34 14.99
C GLU A 54 -20.63 -6.30 13.89
N LEU A 55 -20.95 -5.03 14.18
CA LEU A 55 -20.72 -3.92 13.25
C LEU A 55 -19.24 -3.54 13.19
N PHE A 56 -18.46 -3.87 14.23
CA PHE A 56 -17.04 -3.59 14.23
C PHE A 56 -16.29 -4.57 13.34
N PRO A 57 -15.63 -4.08 12.29
CA PRO A 57 -14.94 -4.95 11.36
C PRO A 57 -13.76 -5.65 12.05
N PRO A 58 -13.45 -6.90 11.67
CA PRO A 58 -12.48 -7.76 12.36
C PRO A 58 -11.06 -7.19 12.43
N TRP A 59 -10.72 -6.20 11.59
CA TRP A 59 -9.45 -5.49 11.65
C TRP A 59 -9.30 -4.62 12.92
N LEU A 60 -10.39 -4.18 13.53
CA LEU A 60 -10.36 -3.42 14.79
C LEU A 60 -9.98 -4.32 15.98
N LEU A 61 -10.34 -5.61 15.91
CA LEU A 61 -10.03 -6.62 16.92
C LEU A 61 -8.66 -7.28 16.68
N ALA A 62 -8.19 -7.33 15.43
CA ALA A 62 -6.94 -7.98 15.03
C ALA A 62 -5.67 -7.10 15.23
N VAL A 63 -5.60 -6.36 16.34
CA VAL A 63 -4.44 -5.49 16.66
C VAL A 63 -3.48 -6.20 17.62
N PRO A 64 -2.15 -6.12 17.40
CA PRO A 64 -1.18 -6.64 18.34
C PRO A 64 -1.37 -6.06 19.75
N LYS A 65 -1.68 -6.91 20.73
CA LYS A 65 -1.96 -6.47 22.10
C LYS A 65 -0.78 -5.75 22.76
N LYS A 66 0.45 -6.13 22.39
CA LYS A 66 1.71 -5.61 22.97
C LYS A 66 2.80 -5.52 21.90
N LYS A 67 3.69 -4.54 22.07
CA LYS A 67 4.91 -4.41 21.26
C LYS A 67 5.82 -5.62 21.46
N THR A 68 6.36 -6.16 20.38
CA THR A 68 7.33 -7.27 20.43
C THR A 68 8.69 -6.79 20.92
N SER A 69 9.35 -7.55 21.79
CA SER A 69 10.71 -7.22 22.26
C SER A 69 11.75 -7.32 21.14
N HIS A 70 12.88 -6.63 21.33
CA HIS A 70 14.00 -6.66 20.38
C HIS A 70 14.50 -8.09 20.13
N SER A 71 14.71 -8.87 21.20
CA SER A 71 15.14 -10.28 21.11
C SER A 71 14.16 -11.13 20.30
N ARG A 72 12.85 -11.06 20.58
CA ARG A 72 11.84 -11.84 19.84
C ARG A 72 11.76 -11.45 18.35
N LYS A 73 12.00 -10.17 18.02
CA LYS A 73 12.09 -9.70 16.63
C LYS A 73 13.34 -10.26 15.95
N ALA A 74 14.50 -10.18 16.62
CA ALA A 74 15.78 -10.66 16.10
C ALA A 74 15.79 -12.18 15.85
N MET A 75 15.26 -12.97 16.79
CA MET A 75 15.12 -14.43 16.62
C MET A 75 14.25 -14.78 15.41
N ARG A 76 13.16 -14.02 15.19
CA ARG A 76 12.30 -14.22 14.01
C ARG A 76 12.97 -13.84 12.68
N SER A 77 13.90 -12.89 12.68
CA SER A 77 14.65 -12.50 11.47
C SER A 77 15.87 -13.38 11.20
N ALA A 78 16.45 -14.02 12.22
CA ALA A 78 17.67 -14.81 12.09
C ALA A 78 17.55 -15.95 11.06
N ASN A 79 16.36 -16.57 10.97
CA ASN A 79 16.12 -17.67 10.03
C ASN A 79 15.91 -17.23 8.57
N LYS A 80 15.97 -15.92 8.27
CA LYS A 80 15.65 -15.34 6.96
C LYS A 80 16.90 -14.87 6.20
N GLY A 81 18.05 -15.50 6.43
CA GLY A 81 19.30 -15.19 5.72
C GLY A 81 19.23 -15.48 4.21
N LEU A 82 20.05 -14.78 3.44
CA LEU A 82 20.21 -15.06 2.00
C LEU A 82 20.95 -16.39 1.85
N LYS A 83 20.39 -17.30 1.05
CA LYS A 83 21.03 -18.58 0.72
C LYS A 83 22.05 -18.38 -0.40
N ASP A 84 23.23 -18.97 -0.25
CA ASP A 84 24.26 -18.94 -1.27
C ASP A 84 23.82 -19.72 -2.52
N LYS A 85 24.10 -19.14 -3.69
CA LYS A 85 23.79 -19.77 -4.98
C LYS A 85 25.03 -20.48 -5.50
N GLN A 86 24.98 -21.82 -5.52
CA GLN A 86 26.07 -22.66 -6.06
C GLN A 86 25.96 -22.87 -7.57
N ASN A 87 24.85 -22.45 -8.19
CA ASN A 87 24.55 -22.68 -9.60
C ASN A 87 25.19 -21.63 -10.53
N LEU A 88 26.44 -21.24 -10.28
CA LEU A 88 27.18 -20.29 -11.09
C LEU A 88 28.16 -21.05 -11.99
N VAL A 89 28.06 -20.83 -13.30
CA VAL A 89 28.93 -21.44 -14.31
C VAL A 89 29.53 -20.35 -15.20
N HIS A 90 30.71 -20.60 -15.77
CA HIS A 90 31.31 -19.67 -16.72
C HIS A 90 30.61 -19.73 -18.09
N CYS A 91 30.46 -18.57 -18.72
CA CYS A 91 29.93 -18.49 -20.08
C CYS A 91 30.98 -18.94 -21.10
N GLN A 92 30.59 -19.81 -22.04
CA GLN A 92 31.47 -20.34 -23.09
C GLN A 92 31.95 -19.28 -24.09
N ALA A 93 31.21 -18.18 -24.28
CA ALA A 93 31.56 -17.13 -25.24
C ALA A 93 32.50 -16.07 -24.62
N CYS A 94 32.16 -15.54 -23.44
CA CYS A 94 32.86 -14.39 -22.86
C CYS A 94 33.57 -14.68 -21.53
N GLY A 95 33.48 -15.90 -20.98
CA GLY A 95 34.09 -16.30 -19.71
C GLY A 95 33.43 -15.74 -18.44
N SER A 96 32.53 -14.75 -18.54
CA SER A 96 31.87 -14.16 -17.37
C SER A 96 31.00 -15.17 -16.61
N PRO A 97 30.87 -15.07 -15.27
CA PRO A 97 29.99 -15.94 -14.50
C PRO A 97 28.53 -15.66 -14.85
N LYS A 98 27.77 -16.73 -15.09
CA LYS A 98 26.33 -16.71 -15.35
C LYS A 98 25.63 -17.75 -14.47
N LEU A 99 24.31 -17.63 -14.33
CA LEU A 99 23.52 -18.68 -13.70
C LEU A 99 23.42 -19.91 -14.62
N ALA A 100 23.48 -21.11 -14.05
CA ALA A 100 23.22 -22.34 -14.79
C ALA A 100 21.85 -22.31 -15.47
N HIS A 101 21.75 -22.89 -16.66
CA HIS A 101 20.55 -22.91 -17.53
C HIS A 101 20.03 -21.54 -18.00
N ASN A 102 20.71 -20.44 -17.67
CA ASN A 102 20.35 -19.12 -18.16
C ASN A 102 21.31 -18.65 -19.25
N ILE A 103 20.80 -17.76 -20.11
CA ILE A 103 21.63 -17.02 -21.05
C ILE A 103 22.53 -16.03 -20.31
N CYS A 104 23.74 -15.81 -20.82
CA CYS A 104 24.65 -14.83 -20.23
C CYS A 104 24.07 -13.41 -20.40
N PRO A 105 23.92 -12.62 -19.32
CA PRO A 105 23.36 -11.28 -19.42
C PRO A 105 24.26 -10.32 -20.22
N LYS A 106 25.59 -10.52 -20.17
CA LYS A 106 26.56 -9.71 -20.92
C LYS A 106 26.44 -9.97 -22.43
N CYS A 107 26.58 -11.23 -22.85
CA CYS A 107 26.47 -11.61 -24.26
C CYS A 107 25.10 -11.26 -24.83
N TYR A 108 24.02 -11.54 -24.09
CA TYR A 108 22.67 -11.21 -24.54
C TYR A 108 22.51 -9.71 -24.78
N ARG A 109 23.04 -8.86 -23.89
CA ARG A 109 22.99 -7.41 -24.06
C ARG A 109 23.76 -6.98 -25.33
N GLU A 110 24.99 -7.45 -25.50
CA GLU A 110 25.83 -7.08 -26.65
C GLU A 110 25.17 -7.47 -27.98
N LEU A 111 24.73 -8.73 -28.10
CA LEU A 111 24.03 -9.23 -29.28
C LEU A 111 22.73 -8.46 -29.55
N ASN A 112 21.95 -8.18 -28.51
CA ASN A 112 20.69 -7.45 -28.66
C ASN A 112 20.93 -5.99 -29.09
N MET A 113 21.99 -5.34 -28.62
CA MET A 113 22.35 -3.99 -29.08
C MET A 113 22.78 -4.01 -30.56
N GLU A 114 23.60 -4.98 -30.95
CA GLU A 114 24.03 -5.14 -32.34
C GLU A 114 22.85 -5.39 -33.28
N TRP A 115 21.94 -6.32 -32.91
CA TRP A 115 20.72 -6.58 -33.71
C TRP A 115 19.83 -5.36 -33.83
N LYS A 116 19.66 -4.60 -32.74
CA LYS A 116 18.88 -3.35 -32.78
C LYS A 116 19.55 -2.28 -33.66
N ALA A 117 20.88 -2.18 -33.63
CA ALA A 117 21.60 -1.25 -34.48
C ALA A 117 21.42 -1.62 -35.95
N ARG A 118 21.62 -2.91 -36.30
CA ARG A 118 21.38 -3.44 -37.65
C ARG A 118 19.94 -3.21 -38.13
N ASN A 119 18.94 -3.42 -37.26
CA ASN A 119 17.54 -3.20 -37.62
C ASN A 119 17.16 -1.72 -37.73
N ARG A 120 17.88 -0.81 -37.06
CA ARG A 120 17.64 0.64 -37.12
C ARG A 120 18.20 1.23 -38.41
N THR A 121 19.35 0.77 -38.85
CA THR A 121 19.92 1.09 -40.17
C THR A 121 19.84 -0.17 -41.03
N PRO A 122 18.63 -0.55 -41.51
CA PRO A 122 18.48 -1.65 -42.44
C PRO A 122 19.01 -1.21 -43.81
N GLU A 123 20.34 -1.12 -43.89
CA GLU A 123 21.15 -0.82 -45.07
C GLU A 123 20.90 0.54 -45.77
N LEU A 124 21.99 1.30 -45.91
CA LEU A 124 22.29 2.05 -47.12
C LEU A 124 23.08 1.11 -48.04
#